data_AF-A0A7Y5LGZ9-F1
#
_entry.id   AF-A0A7Y5LGZ9-F1
#
_cell.length_a   1.000
_cell.length_b   1.000
_cell.length_c   1.000
_cell.angle_alpha   90.00
_cell.angle_beta   90.00
_cell.angle_gamma   90.00
#
_symmetry.space_group_name_H-M   'P 1'
#
loop_
_entity.id
_entity.type
_entity.pdbx_description
1 polymer ?
#
loop_
_entity_poly.entity_id
_entity_poly.type
_entity_poly.pdbx_seq_one_letter_code
_entity_poly.pdbx_strand_id
1 'polypeptide(L)'
;MRSYNNIPVPDGGAPIQVQGGKLVIPDNPVIPFVEGDGTGRDIWRASRKVFDAAVEHAYSGKRRVHWYEVFAGEKAFNQFNNWLPQDT
;
A
#
# COMPACT_ATOMS: atom_id res chain seq x y z
N MET A 1 -9.29 12.97 -8.50
CA MET A 1 -8.70 11.72 -7.96
C MET A 1 -8.30 11.97 -6.52
N ARG A 2 -8.42 10.98 -5.63
CA ARG A 2 -7.86 11.11 -4.27
C ARG A 2 -6.34 10.96 -4.34
N SER A 3 -5.63 11.77 -3.58
CA SER A 3 -4.16 11.76 -3.49
C SER A 3 -3.73 12.18 -2.09
N TYR A 4 -2.60 11.66 -1.65
CA TYR A 4 -1.96 11.96 -0.37
C TYR A 4 -0.48 12.28 -0.64
N ASN A 5 0.07 13.33 -0.03
CA ASN A 5 1.42 13.85 -0.33
C ASN A 5 1.68 14.08 -1.84
N ASN A 6 0.66 14.55 -2.57
CA ASN A 6 0.65 14.70 -4.04
C ASN A 6 0.83 13.39 -4.84
N ILE A 7 0.67 12.23 -4.19
CA ILE A 7 0.75 10.91 -4.84
C ILE A 7 -0.67 10.39 -5.03
N PRO A 8 -1.12 10.13 -6.28
CA PRO A 8 -2.47 9.64 -6.53
C PRO A 8 -2.66 8.23 -5.99
N VAL A 9 -3.84 7.96 -5.42
CA VAL A 9 -4.25 6.59 -5.06
C VAL A 9 -4.31 5.74 -6.35
N PRO A 10 -3.83 4.48 -6.35
CA PRO A 10 -3.76 3.66 -7.55
C PRO A 10 -5.13 3.46 -8.20
N ASP A 11 -5.17 3.60 -9.52
CA ASP A 11 -6.38 3.34 -10.30
C ASP A 11 -6.80 1.87 -10.22
N GLY A 12 -8.11 1.66 -10.28
CA GLY A 12 -8.70 0.32 -10.27
C GLY A 12 -8.70 -0.38 -8.91
N GLY A 13 -8.21 0.25 -7.83
CA GLY A 13 -8.32 -0.25 -6.47
C GLY A 13 -9.52 0.34 -5.72
N ALA A 14 -10.02 -0.39 -4.72
CA ALA A 14 -11.10 0.05 -3.84
C ALA A 14 -10.68 0.03 -2.34
N PRO A 15 -11.17 0.97 -1.51
CA PRO A 15 -10.83 1.01 -0.09
C PRO A 15 -11.48 -0.15 0.68
N ILE A 16 -10.79 -0.66 1.68
CA ILE A 16 -11.38 -1.55 2.70
C ILE A 16 -12.32 -0.71 3.58
N GLN A 17 -13.51 -1.24 3.87
CA GLN A 17 -14.51 -0.54 4.67
C GLN A 17 -14.78 -1.27 6.00
N VAL A 18 -15.27 -0.54 6.99
CA VAL A 18 -15.81 -1.10 8.23
C VAL A 18 -17.32 -0.87 8.25
N GLN A 19 -18.11 -1.94 8.27
CA GLN A 19 -19.57 -1.87 8.34
C GLN A 19 -20.06 -2.74 9.49
N GLY A 20 -20.77 -2.15 10.45
CA GLY A 20 -21.28 -2.87 11.62
C GLY A 20 -20.20 -3.60 12.43
N GLY A 21 -18.99 -3.02 12.51
CA GLY A 21 -17.85 -3.62 13.20
C GLY A 21 -17.13 -4.75 12.45
N LYS A 22 -17.50 -5.02 11.18
CA LYS A 22 -16.84 -6.02 10.33
C LYS A 22 -16.11 -5.37 9.16
N LEU A 23 -14.98 -5.97 8.77
CA LEU A 23 -14.27 -5.58 7.56
C LEU A 23 -15.03 -6.06 6.32
N VAL A 24 -15.25 -5.14 5.39
CA VAL A 24 -15.72 -5.42 4.03
C VAL A 24 -14.55 -5.17 3.09
N ILE A 25 -13.98 -6.27 2.59
CA ILE A 25 -12.76 -6.27 1.78
C ILE A 25 -13.15 -6.55 0.33
N PRO A 26 -12.92 -5.61 -0.61
CA PRO A 26 -13.18 -5.85 -2.04
C PRO A 26 -12.18 -6.86 -2.62
N ASP A 27 -12.40 -7.34 -3.86
CA ASP A 27 -11.46 -8.25 -4.53
C ASP A 27 -10.18 -7.54 -5.03
N ASN A 28 -10.22 -6.20 -5.11
CA ASN A 28 -9.15 -5.30 -5.55
C ASN A 28 -8.78 -4.25 -4.48
N PRO A 29 -8.44 -4.64 -3.24
CA PRO A 29 -8.23 -3.68 -2.16
C PRO A 29 -7.00 -2.82 -2.41
N VAL A 30 -7.10 -1.53 -2.05
CA VAL A 30 -5.93 -0.67 -1.86
C VAL A 30 -5.34 -0.94 -0.47
N ILE A 31 -4.07 -1.31 -0.40
CA ILE A 31 -3.35 -1.55 0.85
C ILE A 31 -2.16 -0.60 0.94
N PRO A 32 -2.12 0.32 1.91
CA PRO A 32 -0.98 1.19 2.13
C PRO A 32 0.22 0.39 2.68
N PHE A 33 1.43 0.75 2.27
CA PHE A 33 2.68 0.23 2.82
C PHE A 33 3.68 1.35 3.04
N VAL A 34 4.53 1.19 4.06
CA VAL A 34 5.73 2.02 4.27
C VAL A 34 6.94 1.18 3.85
N GLU A 35 7.76 1.67 2.91
CA GLU A 35 8.98 0.96 2.49
C GLU A 35 9.98 0.80 3.66
N GLY A 36 10.01 1.80 4.55
CA GLY A 36 10.88 1.84 5.73
C GLY A 36 12.32 2.25 5.39
N ASP A 37 13.16 2.25 6.42
CA ASP A 37 14.57 2.67 6.34
C ASP A 37 15.53 1.47 6.34
N GLY A 38 16.80 1.70 6.04
CA GLY A 38 17.83 0.65 6.00
C GLY A 38 17.49 -0.45 4.99
N THR A 39 17.34 -1.69 5.46
CA THR A 39 17.00 -2.86 4.62
C THR A 39 15.54 -2.92 4.18
N GLY A 40 14.69 -1.96 4.61
CA GLY A 40 13.27 -1.90 4.28
C GLY A 40 12.98 -2.00 2.79
N ARG A 41 13.72 -1.26 1.95
CA ARG A 41 13.59 -1.31 0.48
C ARG A 41 13.84 -2.70 -0.10
N ASP A 42 14.87 -3.40 0.38
CA ASP A 42 15.22 -4.72 -0.12
C ASP A 42 14.17 -5.75 0.30
N ILE A 43 13.74 -5.70 1.57
CA ILE A 43 12.72 -6.58 2.12
C ILE A 43 11.38 -6.33 1.40
N TRP A 44 10.94 -5.08 1.26
CA TRP A 44 9.67 -4.77 0.61
C TRP A 44 9.65 -5.21 -0.86
N ARG A 45 10.73 -4.96 -1.60
CA ARG A 45 10.85 -5.39 -3.00
C ARG A 45 10.72 -6.91 -3.15
N ALA A 46 11.22 -7.68 -2.18
CA ALA A 46 11.07 -9.13 -2.14
C ALA A 46 9.65 -9.55 -1.71
N SER A 47 9.16 -9.01 -0.60
CA SER A 47 7.85 -9.31 -0.02
C SER A 47 6.71 -9.06 -0.99
N ARG A 48 6.70 -7.92 -1.69
CA ARG A 48 5.65 -7.59 -2.68
C ARG A 48 5.51 -8.68 -3.74
N LYS A 49 6.64 -9.20 -4.26
CA LYS A 49 6.63 -10.28 -5.27
C LYS A 49 6.01 -11.56 -4.71
N VAL A 50 6.31 -11.91 -3.45
CA VAL A 50 5.77 -13.09 -2.79
C VAL A 50 4.26 -12.93 -2.59
N PHE A 51 3.80 -11.78 -2.09
CA PHE A 51 2.38 -11.52 -1.88
C PHE A 51 1.60 -11.51 -3.19
N ASP A 52 2.09 -10.82 -4.22
CA ASP A 52 1.43 -10.76 -5.52
C ASP A 52 1.27 -12.16 -6.12
N ALA A 53 2.34 -12.98 -6.10
CA ALA A 53 2.30 -14.35 -6.60
C ALA A 53 1.37 -15.26 -5.79
N ALA A 54 1.35 -15.11 -4.46
CA ALA A 54 0.48 -15.89 -3.59
C ALA A 54 -1.00 -15.57 -3.83
N VAL A 55 -1.36 -14.29 -3.97
CA VAL A 55 -2.72 -13.85 -4.29
C VAL A 55 -3.13 -14.35 -5.67
N GLU A 56 -2.27 -14.17 -6.68
CA GLU A 56 -2.53 -14.67 -8.03
C GLU A 56 -2.80 -16.18 -8.03
N HIS A 57 -1.94 -16.96 -7.37
CA HIS A 57 -2.06 -18.41 -7.30
C HIS A 57 -3.34 -18.86 -6.57
N ALA A 58 -3.64 -18.26 -5.41
CA ALA A 58 -4.78 -18.65 -4.58
C ALA A 58 -6.13 -18.31 -5.22
N TYR A 59 -6.19 -17.23 -6.01
CA TYR A 59 -7.45 -16.70 -6.55
C TYR A 59 -7.56 -16.78 -8.06
N SER A 60 -6.55 -17.33 -8.77
CA SER A 60 -6.54 -17.45 -10.23
C SER A 60 -6.87 -16.12 -10.92
N GLY A 61 -6.23 -15.04 -10.47
CA GLY A 61 -6.43 -13.68 -10.98
C GLY A 61 -7.75 -13.00 -10.59
N LYS A 62 -8.67 -13.67 -9.87
CA LYS A 62 -9.93 -13.05 -9.42
C LYS A 62 -9.73 -11.98 -8.35
N ARG A 63 -8.59 -12.00 -7.66
CA ARG A 63 -8.21 -11.01 -6.64
C ARG A 63 -6.85 -10.43 -6.94
N ARG A 64 -6.64 -9.18 -6.55
CA ARG A 64 -5.35 -8.49 -6.67
C ARG A 64 -5.22 -7.41 -5.61
N VAL A 65 -4.01 -7.16 -5.11
CA VAL A 65 -3.77 -6.02 -4.22
C VAL A 65 -3.29 -4.83 -5.03
N HIS A 66 -3.84 -3.65 -4.73
CA HIS A 66 -3.34 -2.37 -5.22
C HIS A 66 -2.47 -1.75 -4.11
N TRP A 67 -1.17 -1.97 -4.17
CA TRP A 67 -0.23 -1.42 -3.19
C TRP A 67 -0.11 0.09 -3.35
N TYR A 68 -0.24 0.82 -2.24
CA TYR A 68 -0.09 2.27 -2.21
C TYR A 68 1.03 2.64 -1.25
N GLU A 69 2.07 3.32 -1.74
CA GLU A 69 3.16 3.74 -0.87
C GLU A 69 2.72 4.95 -0.03
N VAL A 70 2.92 4.85 1.28
CA VAL A 70 2.86 5.97 2.23
C VAL A 70 4.22 6.10 2.91
N PHE A 71 4.56 7.29 3.39
CA PHE A 71 5.95 7.66 3.64
C PHE A 71 6.19 7.91 5.12
N ALA A 72 7.14 7.21 5.70
CA ALA A 72 7.68 7.51 7.02
C ALA A 72 9.19 7.25 7.04
N GLY A 73 9.91 7.87 7.97
CA GLY A 73 11.34 7.67 8.15
C GLY A 73 12.22 8.54 7.26
N GLU A 74 13.45 8.09 7.03
CA GLU A 74 14.47 8.79 6.23
C GLU A 74 13.98 9.08 4.82
N LYS A 75 13.27 8.13 4.19
CA LYS A 75 12.67 8.35 2.86
C LYS A 75 11.68 9.51 2.85
N ALA A 76 10.85 9.63 3.89
CA ALA A 76 9.89 10.73 4.02
C ALA A 76 10.59 12.06 4.27
N PHE A 77 11.58 12.08 5.16
CA PHE A 77 12.36 13.28 5.45
C PHE A 77 13.06 13.82 4.19
N ASN A 78 13.68 12.94 3.40
CA ASN A 78 14.36 13.33 2.16
C ASN A 78 13.41 13.86 1.08
N GLN A 79 12.15 13.42 1.04
CA GLN A 79 11.18 13.84 0.03
C GLN A 79 10.34 15.05 0.46
N PHE A 80 9.94 15.11 1.72
CA PHE A 80 8.95 16.06 2.23
C PHE A 80 9.50 16.98 3.33
N ASN A 81 10.77 16.84 3.70
CA ASN A 81 11.39 17.50 4.85
C ASN A 81 10.60 17.27 6.16
N ASN A 82 9.96 16.11 6.26
CA ASN A 82 9.17 15.69 7.41
C ASN A 82 9.29 14.17 7.57
N TRP A 83 9.62 13.72 8.78
CA TRP A 83 9.78 12.31 9.13
C TRP A 83 8.48 11.51 9.07
N LEU A 84 7.34 12.18 9.29
CA LEU A 84 6.01 11.59 9.24
C LEU A 84 5.01 12.63 8.70
N PRO A 85 4.85 12.73 7.36
CA PRO A 85 3.85 13.57 6.74
C PRO A 85 2.45 13.27 7.28
N GLN A 86 1.62 14.30 7.45
CA GLN A 86 0.27 14.18 8.02
C GLN A 86 -0.67 13.28 7.20
N ASP A 87 -0.37 13.15 5.92
CA ASP A 87 -1.10 12.37 4.92
C ASP A 87 -0.74 10.87 4.93
N THR A 88 0.19 10.44 5.80
CA THR A 88 0.60 9.03 5.99
C THR A 88 -0.47 8.24 6.72
#